data_AF-W4HIC6-F1
#
_entry.id   AF-W4HIC6-F1
#
_cell.length_a   1.000
_cell.length_b   1.000
_cell.length_c   1.000
_cell.angle_alpha   90.00
_cell.angle_beta   90.00
_cell.angle_gamma   90.00
#
_symmetry.space_group_name_H-M   'P 1'
#
loop_
_entity.id
_entity.type
_entity.pdbx_description
1 polymer ?
#
loop_
_entity_poly.entity_id
_entity_poly.type
_entity_poly.pdbx_seq_one_letter_code
_entity_poly.pdbx_strand_id
1 'polypeptide(L)'
;MRRTLPLFPSLCVGTLVLAGACVQFPEIEAAESADVARAAYPDLVPIETLLASTPARATPEMRGAVESRADALRRRAAGLDGPVIDDATRARLDQGIQRDIGDP
;
A
#
# COMPACT_ATOMS: atom_id res chain seq x y z
N MET A 1 13.14 38.44 7.65
CA MET A 1 13.08 37.94 6.25
C MET A 1 12.34 36.61 6.23
N ARG A 2 11.03 36.63 5.96
CA ARG A 2 10.19 35.42 5.86
C ARG A 2 10.32 34.89 4.43
N ARG A 3 11.04 33.79 4.25
CA ARG A 3 11.08 33.05 2.97
C ARG A 3 9.67 32.50 2.72
N THR A 4 8.93 33.16 1.82
CA THR A 4 7.70 32.66 1.23
C THR A 4 8.05 31.40 0.43
N LEU A 5 7.88 30.25 1.09
CA LEU A 5 8.17 28.94 0.54
C LEU A 5 7.19 28.63 -0.62
N PRO A 6 7.67 28.11 -1.76
CA PRO A 6 6.86 27.69 -2.91
C PRO A 6 6.10 26.38 -2.59
N LEU A 7 5.17 26.44 -1.64
CA LEU A 7 4.36 25.30 -1.20
C LEU A 7 3.26 24.94 -2.22
N PHE A 8 2.80 25.92 -2.99
CA PHE A 8 1.73 25.75 -3.97
C PHE A 8 2.07 24.81 -5.15
N PRO A 9 3.23 24.93 -5.83
CA PRO A 9 3.54 24.00 -6.93
C PRO A 9 3.86 22.59 -6.43
N SER A 10 4.41 22.46 -5.21
CA SER A 10 4.77 21.16 -4.62
C SER A 10 3.54 20.34 -4.23
N LEU A 11 2.47 21.01 -3.75
CA LEU A 11 1.21 20.37 -3.41
C LEU A 11 0.53 19.77 -4.65
N CYS A 12 0.49 20.51 -5.77
CA CYS A 12 -0.11 20.04 -7.02
C CYS A 12 0.60 18.81 -7.58
N VAL A 13 1.93 18.78 -7.56
CA VAL A 13 2.74 17.64 -8.03
C VAL A 13 2.49 16.40 -7.16
N GLY A 14 2.37 16.56 -5.84
CA GLY A 14 2.07 15.46 -4.92
C GLY A 14 0.72 14.78 -5.20
N THR A 15 -0.34 15.56 -5.44
CA THR A 15 -1.68 15.02 -5.79
C THR A 15 -1.68 14.27 -7.12
N LEU A 16 -0.94 14.73 -8.13
CA LEU A 16 -0.90 14.08 -9.44
C LEU A 16 -0.24 12.70 -9.37
N VAL A 17 0.86 12.58 -8.61
CA VAL A 17 1.58 11.31 -8.45
C VAL A 17 0.75 10.29 -7.65
N LEU A 18 0.03 10.74 -6.63
CA LEU A 18 -0.82 9.84 -5.82
C LEU A 18 -2.03 9.32 -6.60
N ALA A 19 -2.60 10.13 -7.49
CA ALA A 19 -3.71 9.73 -8.37
C ALA A 19 -3.27 8.67 -9.41
N GLY A 20 -2.10 8.82 -10.02
CA GLY A 20 -1.58 7.86 -11.00
C GLY A 20 -1.14 6.52 -10.41
N ALA A 21 -0.74 6.49 -9.13
CA ALA A 21 -0.30 5.26 -8.46
C ALA A 21 -1.45 4.40 -7.91
N CYS A 22 -2.67 4.96 -7.79
CA CYS A 22 -3.82 4.23 -7.23
C CYS A 22 -4.76 3.62 -8.29
N VAL A 23 -4.70 4.04 -9.57
CA VAL A 23 -5.53 3.45 -10.65
C VAL A 23 -4.79 3.48 -11.99
N GLN A 24 -3.76 2.65 -12.14
CA GLN A 24 -3.38 2.22 -13.48
C GLN A 24 -3.04 0.73 -13.39
N PHE A 25 -3.99 -0.10 -13.81
CA PHE A 25 -3.76 -1.50 -14.17
C PHE A 25 -3.60 -1.50 -15.69
N PRO A 26 -2.40 -1.28 -16.24
CA PRO A 26 -2.24 -1.20 -17.67
C PRO A 26 -1.99 -2.60 -18.24
N GLU A 27 -2.22 -2.73 -19.54
CA GLU A 27 -1.83 -3.84 -20.44
C GLU A 27 -2.83 -4.99 -20.62
N ILE A 28 -3.63 -5.40 -19.63
CA ILE A 28 -4.56 -6.54 -19.85
C ILE A 28 -5.79 -6.15 -20.67
N GLU A 29 -6.32 -4.94 -20.51
CA GLU A 29 -7.39 -4.43 -21.41
C GLU A 29 -6.91 -4.20 -22.85
N ALA A 30 -5.59 -3.98 -23.05
CA ALA A 30 -5.00 -3.94 -24.38
C ALA A 30 -4.82 -5.34 -25.00
N ALA A 31 -4.93 -6.41 -24.20
CA ALA A 31 -4.88 -7.77 -24.67
C ALA A 31 -6.21 -8.23 -25.33
N GLU A 32 -7.28 -7.44 -25.29
CA GLU A 32 -8.51 -7.72 -26.07
C GLU A 32 -8.37 -7.31 -27.54
N SER A 33 -7.28 -7.69 -28.18
CA SER A 33 -7.19 -7.57 -29.64
C SER A 33 -8.08 -8.63 -30.31
N ALA A 34 -8.55 -8.34 -31.53
CA ALA A 34 -9.34 -9.31 -32.30
C ALA A 34 -8.59 -10.63 -32.59
N ASP A 35 -7.26 -10.62 -32.44
CA ASP A 35 -6.41 -11.79 -32.55
C ASP A 35 -6.54 -12.69 -31.31
N VAL A 36 -6.53 -12.11 -30.10
CA VAL A 36 -6.71 -12.86 -28.84
C VAL A 36 -8.09 -13.51 -28.77
N ALA A 37 -9.14 -12.82 -29.25
CA ALA A 37 -10.49 -13.39 -29.30
C ALA A 37 -10.63 -14.61 -30.23
N ARG A 38 -9.73 -14.76 -31.21
CA ARG A 38 -9.71 -15.89 -32.15
C ARG A 38 -8.56 -16.88 -31.90
N ALA A 39 -7.70 -16.58 -30.93
CA ALA A 39 -6.59 -17.45 -30.58
C ALA A 39 -7.11 -18.79 -30.04
N ALA A 40 -6.40 -19.86 -30.38
CA ALA A 40 -6.67 -21.16 -29.78
C ALA A 40 -6.45 -21.08 -28.27
N TYR A 41 -7.34 -21.70 -27.50
CA TYR A 41 -7.16 -21.80 -26.07
C TYR A 41 -5.88 -22.61 -25.77
N PRO A 42 -5.04 -22.19 -24.81
CA PRO A 42 -3.82 -22.91 -24.50
C PRO A 42 -4.11 -24.32 -23.96
N ASP A 43 -3.21 -25.26 -24.27
CA ASP A 43 -3.30 -26.61 -23.74
C ASP A 43 -3.15 -26.62 -22.22
N LEU A 44 -3.97 -27.44 -21.56
CA LEU A 44 -3.83 -27.68 -20.13
C LEU A 44 -2.70 -28.67 -19.90
N VAL A 45 -1.63 -28.22 -19.24
CA VAL A 45 -0.51 -29.07 -18.84
C VAL A 45 -0.66 -29.55 -17.40
N PRO A 46 -0.18 -30.76 -17.05
CA PRO A 46 -0.17 -31.24 -15.67
C PRO A 46 0.58 -30.29 -14.72
N ILE A 47 0.09 -30.15 -13.49
CA ILE A 47 0.65 -29.20 -12.51
C ILE A 47 2.10 -29.57 -12.14
N GLU A 48 2.42 -30.85 -12.13
CA GLU A 48 3.76 -31.38 -11.85
C GLU A 48 4.79 -30.88 -12.86
N THR A 49 4.38 -30.70 -14.13
CA THR A 49 5.24 -30.14 -15.18
C THR A 49 5.59 -28.68 -14.89
N LEU A 50 4.63 -27.89 -14.38
CA LEU A 50 4.87 -26.50 -14.02
C LEU A 50 5.75 -26.38 -12.78
N LEU A 51 5.54 -27.25 -11.79
CA LEU A 51 6.31 -27.27 -10.54
C LEU A 51 7.74 -27.79 -10.71
N ALA A 52 8.01 -28.58 -11.75
CA ALA A 52 9.36 -28.99 -12.11
C ALA A 52 10.22 -27.84 -12.66
N SER A 53 9.62 -26.70 -13.01
CA SER A 53 10.37 -25.52 -13.44
C SER A 53 11.10 -24.83 -12.27
N THR A 54 12.18 -24.11 -12.57
CA THR A 54 12.87 -23.33 -11.55
C THR A 54 11.96 -22.19 -11.11
N PRO A 55 11.67 -22.05 -9.79
CA PRO A 55 10.80 -20.99 -9.32
C PRO A 55 11.43 -19.63 -9.63
N ALA A 56 10.59 -18.68 -10.05
CA ALA A 56 11.01 -17.30 -10.23
C ALA A 56 11.61 -16.79 -8.90
N ARG A 57 12.85 -16.30 -8.95
CA ARG A 57 13.57 -15.78 -7.80
C ARG A 57 13.68 -14.28 -7.92
N ALA A 58 13.40 -13.57 -6.82
CA ALA A 58 13.60 -12.14 -6.76
C ALA A 58 15.07 -11.80 -7.05
N THR A 59 15.30 -10.83 -7.92
CA THR A 59 16.65 -10.31 -8.16
C THR A 59 17.14 -9.55 -6.93
N PRO A 60 18.46 -9.36 -6.77
CA PRO A 60 19.01 -8.57 -5.67
C PRO A 60 18.40 -7.16 -5.58
N GLU A 61 18.11 -6.54 -6.72
CA GLU A 61 17.51 -5.21 -6.81
C GLU A 61 16.07 -5.20 -6.29
N MET A 62 15.26 -6.19 -6.71
CA MET A 62 13.88 -6.34 -6.21
C MET A 62 13.85 -6.53 -4.70
N ARG A 63 14.77 -7.34 -4.17
CA ARG A 63 14.89 -7.56 -2.72
C ARG A 63 15.23 -6.28 -1.99
N GLY A 64 16.24 -5.54 -2.47
CA GLY A 64 16.65 -4.26 -1.87
C GLY A 64 15.52 -3.23 -1.86
N ALA A 65 14.71 -3.17 -2.92
CA ALA A 65 13.56 -2.27 -2.97
C ALA A 65 12.49 -2.61 -1.91
N VAL A 66 12.18 -3.90 -1.72
CA VAL A 66 11.21 -4.37 -0.71
C VAL A 66 11.75 -4.13 0.70
N GLU A 67 13.01 -4.46 0.96
CA GLU A 67 13.68 -4.26 2.25
C GLU A 67 13.68 -2.77 2.65
N SER A 68 14.06 -1.89 1.72
CA SER A 68 14.05 -0.43 1.94
C SER A 68 12.65 0.10 2.28
N ARG A 69 11.63 -0.38 1.57
CA ARG A 69 10.24 -0.02 1.86
C ARG A 69 9.81 -0.52 3.25
N ALA A 70 10.15 -1.75 3.60
CA ALA A 70 9.84 -2.31 4.91
C ALA A 70 10.48 -1.48 6.04
N ASP A 71 11.73 -1.06 5.88
CA ASP A 71 12.42 -0.21 6.87
C ASP A 71 11.78 1.17 6.99
N ALA A 72 11.37 1.77 5.88
CA ALA A 72 10.63 3.02 5.90
C ALA A 72 9.30 2.88 6.65
N LEU A 73 8.57 1.77 6.47
CA LEU A 73 7.33 1.50 7.19
C LEU A 73 7.56 1.29 8.69
N ARG A 74 8.59 0.53 9.08
CA ARG A 74 8.95 0.32 10.48
C ARG A 74 9.30 1.63 11.19
N ARG A 75 10.08 2.50 10.53
CA ARG A 75 10.39 3.83 11.08
C ARG A 75 9.14 4.69 11.29
N ARG A 76 8.18 4.62 10.36
CA ARG A 76 6.90 5.34 10.51
C ARG A 76 6.09 4.77 11.67
N ALA A 77 5.98 3.44 11.77
CA ALA A 77 5.27 2.77 12.87
C ALA A 77 5.86 3.14 14.23
N ALA A 78 7.20 3.15 14.36
CA ALA A 78 7.86 3.57 15.59
C ALA A 78 7.53 5.03 15.98
N GLY A 79 7.25 5.90 15.01
CA GLY A 79 6.78 7.27 15.28
C GLY A 79 5.29 7.35 15.66
N LEU A 80 4.51 6.30 15.41
CA LEU A 80 3.08 6.20 15.70
C LEU A 80 2.79 5.37 16.97
N ASP A 81 3.77 4.66 17.52
CA ASP A 81 3.61 3.81 18.72
C ASP A 81 3.38 4.60 20.03
N GLY A 82 3.18 5.92 19.95
CA GLY A 82 2.84 6.76 21.09
C GLY A 82 1.33 6.80 21.40
N PRO A 83 0.93 7.19 22.63
CA PRO A 83 -0.47 7.42 22.95
C PRO A 83 -1.06 8.54 22.07
N VAL A 84 -2.16 8.23 21.37
CA VAL A 84 -2.87 9.17 20.47
C VAL A 84 -3.61 10.27 21.25
N ILE A 85 -4.01 9.97 22.48
CA ILE A 85 -4.68 10.88 23.41
C ILE A 85 -3.83 11.02 24.67
N ASP A 86 -3.85 12.21 25.27
CA ASP A 86 -3.20 12.46 26.55
C ASP A 86 -3.92 11.73 27.69
N ASP A 87 -3.22 11.59 28.82
CA ASP A 87 -3.71 10.83 29.97
C ASP A 87 -4.98 11.43 30.59
N ALA A 88 -5.16 12.76 30.52
CA ALA A 88 -6.36 13.40 31.04
C ALA A 88 -7.56 13.11 30.13
N THR A 89 -7.38 13.15 28.81
CA THR A 89 -8.40 12.73 27.84
C THR A 89 -8.76 11.26 28.01
N ARG A 90 -7.77 10.38 28.23
CA ARG A 90 -8.02 8.95 28.50
C ARG A 90 -8.84 8.75 29.78
N ALA A 91 -8.46 9.39 30.88
CA ALA A 91 -9.20 9.31 32.14
C ALA A 91 -10.66 9.76 32.01
N ARG A 92 -10.93 10.79 31.19
CA ARG A 92 -12.30 11.25 30.92
C ARG A 92 -13.13 10.21 30.15
N LEU A 93 -12.53 9.52 29.19
CA LEU A 93 -13.20 8.44 28.45
C LEU A 93 -13.52 7.26 29.37
N ASP A 94 -12.55 6.84 30.18
CA ASP A 94 -12.73 5.72 31.12
C ASP A 94 -13.82 6.02 32.16
N GLN A 95 -13.89 7.24 32.67
CA GLN A 95 -14.97 7.69 33.56
C GLN A 95 -16.34 7.70 32.87
N GLY A 96 -16.39 8.12 31.60
CA GLY A 96 -17.63 8.08 30.80
C GLY A 96 -18.15 6.66 30.62
N ILE A 97 -17.25 5.73 30.28
CA ILE A 97 -17.56 4.30 30.10
C ILE A 97 -18.07 3.68 31.42
N GLN A 98 -17.40 3.95 32.55
CA GLN A 98 -17.83 3.40 33.84
C GLN A 98 -19.23 3.87 34.26
N ARG A 99 -19.58 5.12 33.96
CA ARG A 99 -20.92 5.64 34.23
C ARG A 99 -21.99 4.97 33.38
N ASP A 100 -21.70 4.72 32.10
CA ASP A 100 -22.64 4.07 31.17
C ASP A 100 -22.86 2.60 31.52
N ILE A 101 -21.80 1.88 31.87
CA ILE A 101 -21.87 0.46 32.28
C ILE A 101 -22.50 0.30 33.68
N GLY A 102 -22.37 1.32 34.54
CA GLY A 102 -22.82 1.30 35.94
C GLY A 102 -24.28 1.71 36.18
N ASP A 103 -25.02 2.10 35.14
CA ASP A 103 -26.43 2.47 35.22
C ASP A 103 -27.31 1.30 34.75
N PRO A 104 -28.00 0.55 35.65
CA PRO A 104 -28.99 -0.46 35.27
C PRO A 104 -30.32 0.13 34.77
#